data_AF-A0A0J6CM10-F1
#
_entry.id   AF-A0A0J6CM10-F1
#
_cell.length_a   1.000
_cell.length_b   1.000
_cell.length_c   1.000
_cell.angle_alpha   90.00
_cell.angle_beta   90.00
_cell.angle_gamma   90.00
#
_symmetry.space_group_name_H-M   'P 1'
#
loop_
_entity.id
_entity.type
_entity.pdbx_description
1 polymer ?
#
loop_
_entity_poly.entity_id
_entity_poly.type
_entity_poly.pdbx_seq_one_letter_code
_entity_poly.pdbx_strand_id
1 'polypeptide(L)'
;MNRTNHFFLTFTNKILAGLLSLLGFSLAACDKIGADEYGCPYADYEIKGKVVDENGKAINGIQVIIPDPFGNEEYTHRDTLITNSAGEFVARPVVTTFGTDITFKITTKDIDGTDNGGAFEETITEVAFKKEDLTGGNGEWNYGNAQKNVTIKMKQAVENKE
;
A
#
# COMPACT_ATOMS: atom_id res chain seq x y z
N MET A 1 52.88 -11.43 -49.30
CA MET A 1 53.00 -10.59 -48.09
C MET A 1 54.34 -10.89 -47.42
N ASN A 2 55.18 -9.88 -47.18
CA ASN A 2 56.52 -10.10 -46.60
C ASN A 2 56.41 -10.70 -45.19
N ARG A 3 57.22 -11.73 -44.89
CA ARG A 3 57.23 -12.45 -43.60
C ARG A 3 57.32 -11.51 -42.39
N THR A 4 58.10 -10.44 -42.52
CA THR A 4 58.28 -9.40 -41.51
C THR A 4 57.00 -8.60 -41.25
N ASN A 5 56.23 -8.30 -42.31
CA ASN A 5 54.96 -7.59 -42.20
C ASN A 5 53.90 -8.46 -41.54
N HIS A 6 53.87 -9.76 -41.87
CA HIS A 6 52.98 -10.71 -41.23
C HIS A 6 53.30 -10.85 -39.74
N PHE A 7 54.58 -10.97 -39.38
CA PHE A 7 55.02 -11.01 -37.99
C PHE A 7 54.60 -9.75 -37.23
N PHE A 8 54.88 -8.56 -37.79
CA PHE A 8 54.50 -7.28 -37.20
C PHE A 8 53.00 -7.17 -36.97
N LEU A 9 52.18 -7.50 -37.98
CA LEU A 9 50.71 -7.49 -37.85
C LEU A 9 50.21 -8.45 -36.77
N THR A 10 50.73 -9.67 -36.72
CA THR A 10 50.32 -10.65 -35.69
C THR A 10 50.76 -10.26 -34.28
N PHE A 11 51.92 -9.61 -34.14
CA PHE A 11 52.42 -9.13 -32.85
C PHE A 11 51.58 -7.95 -32.34
N THR A 12 51.32 -6.97 -33.19
CA THR A 12 50.49 -5.81 -32.87
C THR A 12 49.06 -6.23 -32.53
N ASN A 13 48.45 -7.17 -33.26
CA ASN A 13 47.13 -7.70 -32.94
C ASN A 13 47.07 -8.39 -31.57
N LYS A 14 48.13 -9.11 -31.17
CA LYS A 14 48.22 -9.74 -29.85
C LYS A 14 48.35 -8.72 -28.73
N ILE A 15 49.15 -7.66 -28.94
CA ILE A 15 49.26 -6.54 -27.98
C ILE A 15 47.93 -5.80 -27.85
N LEU A 16 47.27 -5.50 -28.97
CA LEU A 16 45.97 -4.83 -28.96
C LEU A 16 44.90 -5.67 -28.25
N ALA A 17 44.87 -6.99 -28.48
CA ALA A 17 43.96 -7.89 -27.77
C ALA A 17 44.26 -7.94 -26.26
N GLY A 18 45.54 -7.97 -25.88
CA GLY A 18 45.97 -7.91 -24.48
C GLY A 18 45.59 -6.59 -23.81
N LEU A 19 45.83 -5.45 -24.47
CA LEU A 19 45.43 -4.13 -23.99
C LEU A 19 43.90 -4.05 -23.85
N LEU A 20 43.14 -4.49 -24.86
CA LEU A 20 41.68 -4.48 -24.83
C LEU A 20 41.13 -5.30 -23.65
N SER A 21 41.78 -6.41 -23.30
CA SER A 21 41.44 -7.19 -22.09
C SER A 21 41.78 -6.49 -20.77
N LEU A 22 42.87 -5.71 -20.73
CA LEU A 22 43.28 -4.94 -19.55
C LEU A 22 42.44 -3.67 -19.32
N LEU A 23 41.88 -3.07 -20.37
CA LEU A 23 41.05 -1.88 -20.26
C LEU A 23 39.73 -2.14 -19.52
N GLY A 24 39.38 -3.40 -19.23
CA GLY A 24 38.29 -3.71 -18.29
C GLY A 24 36.90 -3.29 -18.77
N PHE A 25 36.69 -3.10 -20.07
CA PHE A 25 35.37 -2.77 -20.65
C PHE A 25 34.31 -3.84 -20.39
N SER A 26 34.70 -5.05 -19.95
CA SER A 26 33.76 -6.08 -19.48
C SER A 26 33.29 -5.90 -18.03
N LEU A 27 33.91 -5.00 -17.25
CA LEU A 27 33.56 -4.72 -15.85
C LEU A 27 32.79 -3.41 -15.68
N ALA A 28 32.78 -2.55 -16.70
CA ALA A 28 32.01 -1.32 -16.73
C ALA A 28 30.74 -1.54 -17.56
N ALA A 29 29.62 -1.90 -16.92
CA ALA A 29 28.29 -1.31 -17.22
C ALA A 29 27.06 -2.08 -16.72
N CYS A 30 27.12 -3.33 -16.22
CA CYS A 30 25.86 -4.08 -16.01
C CYS A 30 25.49 -4.49 -14.57
N ASP A 31 26.44 -4.63 -13.64
CA ASP A 31 26.11 -5.19 -12.30
C ASP A 31 25.87 -4.14 -11.21
N LYS A 32 26.05 -2.84 -11.50
CA LYS A 32 25.96 -1.76 -10.50
C LYS A 32 25.04 -0.59 -10.89
N ILE A 33 24.32 -0.72 -12.00
CA ILE A 33 23.17 0.13 -12.24
C ILE A 33 22.05 -0.69 -11.62
N GLY A 34 21.52 -0.23 -10.47
CA GLY A 34 20.41 -0.91 -9.79
C GLY A 34 19.36 -1.30 -10.83
N ALA A 35 18.83 -2.52 -10.73
CA ALA A 35 17.81 -2.98 -11.65
C ALA A 35 16.76 -1.86 -11.80
N ASP A 36 16.53 -1.39 -13.03
CA ASP A 36 15.53 -0.37 -13.28
C ASP A 36 14.17 -0.99 -12.91
N GLU A 37 13.70 -0.73 -11.69
CA GLU A 37 12.38 -1.15 -11.24
C GLU A 37 11.35 -0.20 -11.87
N TYR A 38 10.56 -0.72 -12.81
CA TYR A 38 9.50 0.02 -13.48
C TYR A 38 8.20 -0.09 -12.66
N GLY A 39 7.70 1.03 -12.10
CA GLY A 39 6.45 1.04 -11.33
C GLY A 39 6.14 2.36 -10.63
N CYS A 40 5.30 2.32 -9.59
CA CYS A 40 5.15 3.33 -8.53
C CYS A 40 5.49 2.64 -7.20
N PRO A 41 6.25 3.23 -6.26
CA PRO A 41 6.44 2.61 -4.96
C PRO A 41 5.07 2.37 -4.29
N TYR A 42 4.94 1.33 -3.46
CA TYR A 42 3.66 0.99 -2.85
C TYR A 42 3.80 0.36 -1.46
N ALA A 43 2.69 0.40 -0.72
CA ALA A 43 2.49 -0.28 0.55
C ALA A 43 1.05 -0.76 0.62
N ASP A 44 0.83 -1.98 1.13
CA ASP A 44 -0.49 -2.58 1.23
C ASP A 44 -1.04 -2.48 2.65
N TYR A 45 -2.21 -1.87 2.80
CA TYR A 45 -2.91 -1.75 4.08
C TYR A 45 -4.21 -2.55 4.05
N GLU A 46 -4.46 -3.35 5.09
CA GLU A 46 -5.73 -4.04 5.28
C GLU A 46 -6.33 -3.73 6.65
N ILE A 47 -7.58 -3.28 6.66
CA ILE A 47 -8.35 -3.02 7.86
C ILE A 47 -9.51 -4.01 7.91
N LYS A 48 -9.49 -4.88 8.92
CA LYS A 48 -10.59 -5.80 9.24
C LYS A 48 -11.40 -5.20 10.37
N GLY A 49 -12.57 -4.68 10.02
CA GLY A 49 -13.42 -3.98 10.97
C GLY A 49 -14.62 -4.80 11.42
N LYS A 50 -15.08 -4.54 12.64
CA LYS A 50 -16.35 -5.04 13.16
C LYS A 50 -17.13 -3.90 13.81
N VAL A 51 -18.33 -3.64 13.33
CA VAL A 51 -19.23 -2.62 13.87
C VAL A 51 -20.22 -3.27 14.83
N VAL A 52 -20.30 -2.73 16.03
CA VAL A 52 -21.17 -3.23 17.11
C VAL A 52 -21.88 -2.07 17.81
N ASP A 53 -22.98 -2.38 18.49
CA ASP A 53 -23.65 -1.45 19.39
C ASP A 53 -22.91 -1.33 20.73
N GLU A 54 -23.43 -0.51 21.64
CA GLU A 54 -22.87 -0.32 22.98
C GLU A 54 -22.84 -1.61 23.82
N ASN A 55 -23.73 -2.56 23.53
CA ASN A 55 -23.82 -3.86 24.18
C ASN A 55 -22.90 -4.92 23.53
N GLY A 56 -22.22 -4.58 22.44
CA GLY A 56 -21.36 -5.48 21.69
C GLY A 56 -22.09 -6.38 20.68
N LYS A 57 -23.39 -6.12 20.42
CA LYS A 57 -24.13 -6.81 19.37
C LYS A 57 -23.69 -6.29 18.01
N ALA A 58 -23.45 -7.19 17.06
CA ALA A 58 -23.09 -6.82 15.69
C ALA A 58 -24.20 -6.03 14.99
N ILE A 59 -23.79 -5.01 14.19
CA ILE A 59 -24.71 -4.18 13.41
C ILE A 59 -24.47 -4.44 11.91
N ASN A 60 -25.50 -4.97 11.26
CA ASN A 60 -25.53 -5.22 9.81
C ASN A 60 -25.89 -3.95 9.04
N GLY A 61 -25.47 -3.82 7.78
CA GLY A 61 -25.97 -2.76 6.89
C GLY A 61 -25.36 -1.38 7.10
N ILE A 62 -24.37 -1.23 7.99
CA ILE A 62 -23.71 0.06 8.24
C ILE A 62 -22.80 0.43 7.08
N GLN A 63 -22.95 1.66 6.59
CA GLN A 63 -22.09 2.23 5.58
C GLN A 63 -20.73 2.59 6.19
N VAL A 64 -19.65 2.15 5.55
CA VAL A 64 -18.28 2.41 5.96
C VAL A 64 -17.55 3.17 4.85
N ILE A 65 -17.07 4.36 5.18
CA ILE A 65 -16.34 5.26 4.29
C ILE A 65 -14.95 5.50 4.86
N ILE A 66 -13.92 5.36 4.04
CA ILE A 66 -12.53 5.59 4.43
C ILE A 66 -11.92 6.57 3.44
N PRO A 67 -11.95 7.89 3.70
CA PRO A 67 -11.39 8.91 2.82
C PRO A 67 -9.86 8.85 2.80
N ASP A 68 -9.28 9.58 1.84
CA ASP A 68 -7.82 9.69 1.74
C ASP A 68 -7.24 10.38 2.97
N PRO A 69 -6.25 9.77 3.65
CA PRO A 69 -5.69 10.35 4.86
C PRO A 69 -4.97 11.69 4.59
N PHE A 70 -4.67 12.01 3.33
CA PHE A 70 -4.02 13.24 2.89
C PHE A 70 -4.94 14.14 2.03
N GLY A 71 -6.21 13.79 1.86
CA GLY A 71 -7.18 14.58 1.08
C GLY A 71 -7.01 14.49 -0.44
N ASN A 72 -6.28 13.50 -0.95
CA ASN A 72 -6.06 13.30 -2.39
C ASN A 72 -7.21 12.48 -3.02
N GLU A 73 -8.41 13.08 -3.08
CA GLU A 73 -9.60 12.42 -3.63
C GLU A 73 -9.57 12.29 -5.16
N GLU A 74 -8.79 13.13 -5.86
CA GLU A 74 -8.66 13.10 -7.33
C GLU A 74 -7.98 11.82 -7.84
N TYR A 75 -7.03 11.27 -7.08
CA TYR A 75 -6.19 10.14 -7.50
C TYR A 75 -6.60 8.81 -6.87
N THR A 76 -7.55 8.82 -5.94
CA THR A 76 -7.99 7.61 -5.24
C THR A 76 -9.50 7.43 -5.38
N HIS A 77 -9.92 6.52 -6.26
CA HIS A 77 -11.30 6.03 -6.24
C HIS A 77 -11.46 5.06 -5.08
N ARG A 78 -12.48 5.29 -4.26
CA ARG A 78 -12.70 4.54 -3.02
C ARG A 78 -14.14 4.05 -2.98
N ASP A 79 -14.28 2.74 -2.91
CA ASP A 79 -15.59 2.14 -2.76
C ASP A 79 -16.10 2.34 -1.34
N THR A 80 -17.39 2.60 -1.25
CA THR A 80 -18.10 2.53 0.03
C THR A 80 -18.37 1.07 0.36
N LEU A 81 -18.11 0.67 1.61
CA LEU A 81 -18.35 -0.69 2.08
C LEU A 81 -19.64 -0.72 2.91
N ILE A 82 -20.27 -1.89 2.99
CA ILE A 82 -21.42 -2.16 3.85
C ILE A 82 -21.07 -3.31 4.78
N THR A 83 -21.38 -3.19 6.07
CA THR A 83 -21.15 -4.29 7.02
C THR A 83 -22.06 -5.47 6.71
N ASN A 84 -21.52 -6.68 6.87
CA ASN A 84 -22.29 -7.91 6.72
C ASN A 84 -23.13 -8.22 7.97
N SER A 85 -23.84 -9.35 7.96
CA SER A 85 -24.70 -9.79 9.08
C SER A 85 -23.96 -10.03 10.40
N ALA A 86 -22.63 -10.24 10.38
CA ALA A 86 -21.78 -10.35 11.55
C ALA A 86 -21.20 -8.99 12.00
N GLY A 87 -21.60 -7.90 11.33
CA GLY A 87 -21.11 -6.54 11.53
C GLY A 87 -19.72 -6.30 10.93
N GLU A 88 -19.23 -7.19 10.08
CA GLU A 88 -17.83 -7.18 9.63
C GLU A 88 -17.67 -6.49 8.28
N PHE A 89 -16.52 -5.86 8.08
CA PHE A 89 -16.06 -5.32 6.80
C PHE A 89 -14.55 -5.52 6.62
N VAL A 90 -14.09 -5.55 5.38
CA VAL A 90 -12.67 -5.57 5.04
C VAL A 90 -12.37 -4.45 4.07
N ALA A 91 -11.51 -3.52 4.47
CA ALA A 91 -11.06 -2.42 3.63
C ALA A 91 -9.59 -2.58 3.24
N ARG A 92 -9.27 -2.22 2.00
CA ARG A 92 -7.91 -2.17 1.47
C ARG A 92 -7.67 -0.79 0.86
N PRO A 93 -7.46 0.24 1.69
CA PRO A 93 -7.33 1.61 1.19
C PRO A 93 -6.06 1.76 0.35
N VAL A 94 -6.22 2.39 -0.81
CA VAL A 94 -5.11 2.81 -1.66
C VAL A 94 -4.63 4.19 -1.18
N VAL A 95 -3.32 4.38 -1.12
CA VAL A 95 -2.68 5.65 -0.74
C VAL A 95 -1.61 6.03 -1.76
N THR A 96 -1.25 7.30 -1.81
CA THR A 96 -0.16 7.82 -2.67
C THR A 96 1.11 8.14 -1.89
N THR A 97 1.09 7.97 -0.57
CA THR A 97 2.22 8.19 0.34
C THR A 97 2.54 6.87 1.02
N PHE A 98 3.82 6.47 1.01
CA PHE A 98 4.25 5.13 1.42
C PHE A 98 5.39 5.18 2.44
N GLY A 99 5.59 4.11 3.21
CA GLY A 99 6.77 3.98 4.08
C GLY A 99 6.86 5.00 5.23
N THR A 100 5.73 5.58 5.64
CA THR A 100 5.58 6.54 6.74
C THR A 100 4.40 6.14 7.63
N ASP A 101 4.27 6.81 8.78
CA ASP A 101 3.07 6.72 9.61
C ASP A 101 1.86 7.31 8.86
N ILE A 102 0.72 6.60 8.91
CA ILE A 102 -0.53 6.97 8.24
C ILE A 102 -1.71 6.70 9.18
N THR A 103 -2.66 7.61 9.27
CA THR A 103 -3.90 7.41 10.05
C THR A 103 -5.12 7.51 9.15
N PHE A 104 -5.90 6.42 9.09
CA PHE A 104 -7.17 6.40 8.37
C PHE A 104 -8.32 6.82 9.29
N LYS A 105 -9.17 7.73 8.82
CA LYS A 105 -10.42 8.12 9.49
C LYS A 105 -11.58 7.32 8.93
N ILE A 106 -12.02 6.30 9.64
CA ILE A 106 -13.14 5.47 9.22
C ILE A 106 -14.44 6.12 9.69
N THR A 107 -15.29 6.53 8.76
CA THR A 107 -16.63 7.02 9.05
C THR A 107 -17.63 5.89 8.89
N THR A 108 -18.41 5.65 9.93
CA THR A 108 -19.51 4.68 9.93
C THR A 108 -20.83 5.41 10.02
N LYS A 109 -21.73 5.17 9.06
CA LYS A 109 -23.04 5.81 8.97
C LYS A 109 -24.14 4.76 8.91
N ASP A 110 -25.17 4.99 9.72
CA ASP A 110 -26.45 4.34 9.54
C ASP A 110 -27.16 4.96 8.31
N ILE A 111 -27.63 4.10 7.42
CA ILE A 111 -28.31 4.46 6.18
C ILE A 111 -29.72 3.87 6.08
N ASP A 112 -30.15 3.11 7.09
CA ASP A 112 -31.44 2.43 7.12
C ASP A 112 -32.29 2.74 8.37
N GLY A 113 -31.76 3.52 9.32
CA GLY A 113 -32.52 4.05 10.44
C GLY A 113 -32.84 2.95 11.44
N THR A 114 -34.11 2.69 11.73
CA THR A 114 -34.46 1.72 12.79
C THR A 114 -34.28 0.26 12.40
N ASP A 115 -33.96 -0.01 11.14
CA ASP A 115 -33.68 -1.36 10.66
C ASP A 115 -32.35 -1.89 11.24
N ASN A 116 -32.09 -3.19 11.07
CA ASN A 116 -30.84 -3.86 11.46
C ASN A 116 -30.33 -3.69 12.91
N GLY A 117 -31.14 -3.18 13.84
CA GLY A 117 -30.77 -3.07 15.25
C GLY A 117 -31.09 -1.73 15.92
N GLY A 118 -31.66 -0.77 15.18
CA GLY A 118 -32.04 0.55 15.68
C GLY A 118 -31.29 1.65 14.95
N ALA A 119 -31.68 2.91 15.17
CA ALA A 119 -31.02 4.05 14.54
C ALA A 119 -29.70 4.36 15.25
N PHE A 120 -28.62 4.62 14.50
CA PHE A 120 -27.31 4.88 15.08
C PHE A 120 -26.71 6.23 14.67
N GLU A 121 -25.95 6.84 15.59
CA GLU A 121 -25.20 8.07 15.33
C GLU A 121 -23.97 7.79 14.44
N GLU A 122 -23.69 8.72 13.50
CA GLU A 122 -22.46 8.68 12.72
C GLU A 122 -21.23 8.69 13.64
N THR A 123 -20.35 7.72 13.45
CA THR A 123 -19.15 7.55 14.27
C THR A 123 -17.90 7.59 13.41
N ILE A 124 -16.91 8.39 13.82
CA ILE A 124 -15.58 8.45 13.21
C ILE A 124 -14.58 7.73 14.10
N THR A 125 -13.85 6.76 13.55
CA THR A 125 -12.79 6.00 14.24
C THR A 125 -11.47 6.17 13.52
N GLU A 126 -10.41 6.51 14.25
CA GLU A 126 -9.06 6.60 13.70
C GLU A 126 -8.31 5.28 13.83
N VAL A 127 -7.73 4.82 12.73
CA VAL A 127 -6.85 3.65 12.69
C VAL A 127 -5.48 4.10 12.17
N ALA A 128 -4.55 4.26 13.10
CA ALA A 128 -3.16 4.59 12.80
C ALA A 128 -2.38 3.33 12.43
N PHE A 129 -1.61 3.38 11.35
CA PHE A 129 -0.55 2.46 10.98
C PHE A 129 0.78 3.19 11.12
N LYS A 130 1.72 2.58 11.84
CA LYS A 130 3.08 3.09 11.91
C LYS A 130 3.90 2.51 10.77
N LYS A 131 4.98 3.18 10.39
CA LYS A 131 5.97 2.63 9.46
C LYS A 131 6.46 1.26 9.91
N GLU A 132 6.65 1.05 11.21
CA GLU A 132 7.14 -0.21 11.78
C GLU A 132 6.12 -1.35 11.72
N ASP A 133 4.83 -1.04 11.46
CA ASP A 133 3.80 -2.07 11.26
C ASP A 133 3.92 -2.75 9.88
N LEU A 134 4.65 -2.13 8.94
CA LEU A 134 4.88 -2.67 7.60
C LEU A 134 5.94 -3.77 7.64
N THR A 135 5.61 -4.90 7.03
CA THR A 135 6.49 -6.08 6.97
C THR A 135 6.56 -6.65 5.56
N GLY A 136 7.61 -7.43 5.26
CA GLY A 136 7.74 -8.11 3.96
C GLY A 136 8.16 -7.21 2.79
N GLY A 137 8.43 -5.92 3.02
CA GLY A 137 8.94 -4.99 2.01
C GLY A 137 10.45 -5.15 1.77
N ASN A 138 10.92 -4.68 0.61
CA ASN A 138 12.35 -4.57 0.28
C ASN A 138 12.93 -3.19 0.68
N GLY A 139 12.10 -2.24 1.09
CA GLY A 139 12.51 -0.90 1.49
C GLY A 139 12.89 0.03 0.32
N GLU A 140 12.72 -0.44 -0.91
CA GLU A 140 12.92 0.31 -2.15
C GLU A 140 11.53 0.64 -2.73
N TRP A 141 11.03 -0.19 -3.66
CA TRP A 141 9.72 0.00 -4.28
C TRP A 141 8.55 -0.66 -3.54
N ASN A 142 8.84 -1.66 -2.72
CA ASN A 142 7.86 -2.32 -1.88
C ASN A 142 8.15 -1.99 -0.41
N TYR A 143 7.31 -1.15 0.19
CA TYR A 143 7.40 -0.82 1.61
C TYR A 143 6.79 -1.87 2.52
N GLY A 144 6.12 -2.89 1.97
CA GLY A 144 5.55 -4.02 2.68
C GLY A 144 4.05 -3.90 2.90
N ASN A 145 3.53 -4.78 3.74
CA ASN A 145 2.13 -4.87 4.08
C ASN A 145 1.88 -4.74 5.58
N ALA A 146 0.74 -4.17 5.95
CA ALA A 146 0.28 -4.09 7.34
C ALA A 146 -1.23 -4.39 7.43
N GLN A 147 -1.62 -5.06 8.52
CA GLN A 147 -3.02 -5.39 8.80
C GLN A 147 -3.41 -4.94 10.22
N LYS A 148 -4.58 -4.32 10.37
CA LYS A 148 -5.17 -4.04 11.69
C LYS A 148 -6.61 -4.54 11.80
N ASN A 149 -6.93 -5.04 12.99
CA ASN A 149 -8.29 -5.37 13.37
C ASN A 149 -8.84 -4.20 14.22
N VAL A 150 -10.06 -3.75 13.92
CA VAL A 150 -10.71 -2.65 14.64
C VAL A 150 -12.14 -3.02 15.00
N THR A 151 -12.55 -2.72 16.24
CA THR A 151 -13.95 -2.79 16.65
C THR A 151 -14.48 -1.37 16.80
N ILE A 152 -15.50 -1.03 16.03
CA ILE A 152 -16.16 0.28 16.06
C ILE A 152 -17.46 0.13 16.84
N LYS A 153 -17.61 0.91 17.90
CA LYS A 153 -18.85 0.95 18.69
C LYS A 153 -19.68 2.16 18.28
N MET A 154 -20.89 1.91 17.77
CA MET A 154 -21.83 2.97 17.44
C MET A 154 -22.87 3.15 18.55
N LYS A 155 -23.25 4.40 18.79
CA LYS A 155 -24.29 4.77 19.76
C LYS A 155 -25.65 4.80 19.09
N GLN A 156 -26.68 4.41 19.82
CA GLN A 156 -28.05 4.59 19.37
C GLN A 156 -28.35 6.10 19.26
N ALA A 157 -29.03 6.49 18.18
CA ALA A 157 -29.52 7.84 18.00
C ALA A 157 -30.62 8.13 19.03
N VAL A 158 -30.56 9.29 19.67
CA VAL A 158 -31.63 9.69 20.61
C VAL A 158 -32.90 9.97 19.81
N GLU A 159 -33.96 9.23 20.13
CA GLU A 159 -35.31 9.49 19.61
C GLU A 159 -35.75 10.90 20.06
N ASN A 160 -35.64 11.89 19.18
CA ASN A 160 -36.27 13.19 19.42
C ASN A 160 -37.78 12.99 19.27
N LYS A 161 -38.47 12.76 20.39
CA LYS A 161 -39.92 12.86 20.46
C LYS A 161 -40.30 14.33 20.29
N GLU A 162 -40.71 14.69 19.07
CA GLU A 162 -41.47 15.92 18.81
C GLU A 162 -42.84 15.89 19.51
#